data_AF-A0AA39LTG4-F1
#
_entry.id   AF-A0AA39LTG4-F1
#
_cell.length_a   1.000
_cell.length_b   1.000
_cell.length_c   1.000
_cell.angle_alpha   90.00
_cell.angle_beta   90.00
_cell.angle_gamma   90.00
#
_symmetry.space_group_name_H-M   'P 1'
#
loop_
_entity.id
_entity.type
_entity.pdbx_description
1 polymer ?
#
loop_
_entity_poly.entity_id
_entity_poly.type
_entity_poly.pdbx_seq_one_letter_code
_entity_poly.pdbx_strand_id
1 'polypeptide(L)'
;MLRTLHLLAAFLTVTFGCTCLPHSPDGKQEFCNADVVGVFKILKKFQKPNSFRINYYVSASQIFKTNAGNNAIQLIETASQSAACGLTWLQEGQEYLLNGSYDPARNIVRISICGQIAPTQWSNVPADIKNALENGGYEPCPAQKLN
;
A
#
# COMPACT_ATOMS: atom_id res chain seq x y z
N MET A 1 40.04 -34.46 23.08
CA MET A 1 38.90 -34.70 22.18
C MET A 1 37.73 -33.81 22.62
N LEU A 2 37.72 -32.54 22.18
CA LEU A 2 36.65 -31.58 22.53
C LEU A 2 36.62 -30.46 21.48
N ARG A 3 36.44 -30.83 20.21
CA ARG A 3 36.63 -29.89 19.08
C ARG A 3 35.49 -29.90 18.05
N THR A 4 34.39 -30.61 18.31
CA THR A 4 33.31 -30.84 17.33
C THR A 4 31.91 -30.55 17.84
N LEU A 5 31.74 -29.91 19.00
CA LEU A 5 30.41 -29.64 19.58
C LEU A 5 29.94 -28.19 19.43
N HIS A 6 30.30 -27.48 18.36
CA HIS A 6 29.84 -26.10 18.09
C HIS A 6 29.25 -25.92 16.68
N LEU A 7 29.03 -27.01 15.94
CA LEU A 7 28.39 -26.98 14.62
C LEU A 7 26.93 -27.42 14.77
N LEU A 8 26.00 -26.63 14.25
CA LEU A 8 24.54 -26.82 14.21
C LEU A 8 23.71 -26.36 15.44
N ALA A 9 23.84 -25.09 15.81
CA ALA A 9 22.64 -24.34 16.21
C ALA A 9 21.94 -23.88 14.92
N ALA A 10 21.07 -24.72 14.38
CA ALA A 10 20.22 -24.37 13.24
C ALA A 10 19.29 -23.21 13.66
N PHE A 11 19.62 -21.99 13.27
CA PHE A 11 18.76 -20.82 13.44
C PHE A 11 17.53 -20.97 12.55
N LEU A 12 16.50 -21.63 13.06
CA LEU A 12 15.13 -21.49 12.57
C LEU A 12 14.65 -20.09 12.96
N THR A 13 15.03 -19.07 12.19
CA THR A 13 14.38 -17.77 12.32
C THR A 13 12.98 -17.90 11.71
N VAL A 14 11.96 -17.97 12.57
CA VAL A 14 10.57 -17.81 12.14
C VAL A 14 10.45 -16.39 11.59
N THR A 15 10.49 -16.25 10.28
CA THR A 15 10.23 -14.97 9.63
C THR A 15 8.73 -14.71 9.69
N PHE A 16 8.31 -13.85 10.62
CA PHE A 16 6.94 -13.32 10.63
C PHE A 16 6.79 -12.39 9.43
N GLY A 17 6.39 -12.97 8.30
CA GLY A 17 6.09 -12.25 7.06
C GLY A 17 4.60 -11.96 6.94
N CYS A 18 4.28 -10.90 6.21
CA CYS A 18 2.94 -10.72 5.67
C CYS A 18 2.78 -11.61 4.43
N THR A 19 1.72 -12.42 4.38
CA THR A 19 1.38 -13.26 3.22
C THR A 19 0.19 -12.63 2.49
N CYS A 20 0.36 -12.33 1.21
CA CYS A 20 -0.66 -11.76 0.35
C CYS A 20 -1.25 -12.81 -0.58
N LEU A 21 -2.48 -12.57 -1.06
CA LEU A 21 -2.98 -13.29 -2.23
C LEU A 21 -2.14 -12.92 -3.46
N PRO A 22 -2.04 -13.80 -4.47
CA PRO A 22 -1.38 -13.46 -5.73
C PRO A 22 -1.97 -12.19 -6.34
N HIS A 23 -1.12 -11.23 -6.69
CA HIS A 23 -1.52 -10.00 -7.37
C HIS A 23 -1.95 -10.27 -8.81
N SER A 24 -2.84 -9.44 -9.33
CA SER A 24 -3.09 -9.41 -10.76
C SER A 24 -1.86 -8.86 -11.51
N PRO A 25 -1.47 -9.47 -12.64
CA PRO A 25 -0.23 -9.09 -13.34
C PRO A 25 -0.29 -7.67 -13.92
N ASP A 26 -1.49 -7.17 -14.21
CA ASP A 26 -1.72 -5.85 -14.79
C ASP A 26 -2.16 -4.81 -13.76
N GLY A 27 -2.45 -5.18 -12.50
CA GLY A 27 -2.91 -4.26 -11.46
C GLY A 27 -4.40 -3.89 -11.53
N LYS A 28 -5.16 -4.45 -12.49
CA LYS A 28 -6.57 -4.09 -12.71
C LYS A 28 -7.44 -4.47 -11.52
N GLN A 29 -7.19 -5.63 -10.91
CA GLN A 29 -7.99 -6.11 -9.79
C GLN A 29 -7.81 -5.20 -8.56
N GLU A 30 -6.59 -4.75 -8.29
CA GLU A 30 -6.24 -3.87 -7.18
C GLU A 30 -6.81 -2.46 -7.39
N PHE A 31 -6.77 -1.95 -8.63
CA PHE A 31 -7.46 -0.72 -9.00
C PHE A 31 -8.97 -0.80 -8.74
N CYS A 32 -9.58 -1.91 -9.14
CA CYS A 32 -11.03 -2.08 -9.03
C CYS A 32 -11.51 -2.24 -7.58
N ASN A 33 -10.74 -2.91 -6.73
CA ASN A 33 -11.08 -3.09 -5.32
C ASN A 33 -10.77 -1.86 -4.45
N ALA A 34 -9.97 -0.91 -4.94
CA ALA A 34 -9.66 0.31 -4.21
C ALA A 34 -10.77 1.36 -4.34
N ASP A 35 -11.01 2.12 -3.28
CA ASP A 35 -11.86 3.31 -3.32
C ASP A 35 -11.10 4.53 -3.82
N VAL A 36 -9.79 4.57 -3.57
CA VAL A 36 -8.90 5.66 -3.95
C VAL A 36 -7.66 5.08 -4.61
N VAL A 37 -7.26 5.66 -5.74
CA VAL A 37 -6.01 5.38 -6.44
C VAL A 37 -5.40 6.71 -6.85
N GLY A 38 -4.15 6.96 -6.46
CA GLY A 38 -3.49 8.22 -6.78
C GLY A 38 -1.99 8.20 -6.53
N VAL A 39 -1.34 9.26 -7.00
CA VAL A 39 0.05 9.58 -6.67
C VAL A 39 0.05 10.54 -5.50
N PHE A 40 0.69 10.12 -4.41
CA PHE A 40 0.73 10.88 -3.17
C PHE A 40 2.16 11.20 -2.78
N LYS A 41 2.42 12.47 -2.51
CA LYS A 41 3.65 12.91 -1.85
C LYS A 41 3.49 12.76 -0.34
N ILE A 42 4.43 12.07 0.29
CA ILE A 42 4.45 11.95 1.75
C ILE A 42 4.98 13.25 2.34
N LEU A 43 4.15 13.97 3.08
CA LEU A 43 4.55 15.23 3.72
C LEU A 43 5.12 14.99 5.11
N LYS A 44 4.51 14.07 5.86
CA LYS A 44 4.92 13.76 7.23
C LYS A 44 4.49 12.36 7.64
N LYS A 45 5.37 11.63 8.33
CA LYS A 45 5.07 10.35 8.98
C LYS A 45 4.87 10.56 10.47
N PHE A 46 3.82 9.96 11.05
CA PHE A 46 3.62 9.98 12.50
C PHE A 46 2.90 8.73 13.00
N GLN A 47 3.16 8.37 14.25
CA GLN A 47 2.50 7.28 14.95
C GLN A 47 2.23 7.73 16.37
N LYS A 48 0.98 7.62 16.82
CA LYS A 48 0.62 7.91 18.22
C LYS A 48 1.30 6.90 19.13
N PRO A 49 1.70 7.28 20.37
CA PRO A 49 2.18 6.32 21.36
C PRO A 49 1.20 5.15 21.52
N ASN A 50 1.71 3.93 21.61
CA ASN A 50 0.94 2.69 21.74
C ASN A 50 -0.05 2.39 20.58
N SER A 51 0.03 3.10 19.46
CA SER A 51 -0.77 2.81 18.27
C SER A 51 -0.14 1.68 17.46
N PHE A 52 -0.96 0.74 16.99
CA PHE A 52 -0.56 -0.24 15.98
C PHE A 52 -0.68 0.29 14.53
N ARG A 53 -0.95 1.59 14.36
CA ARG A 53 -1.12 2.28 13.07
C ARG A 53 -0.12 3.41 12.89
N ILE A 54 0.46 3.48 11.70
CA ILE A 54 1.22 4.64 11.21
C ILE A 54 0.28 5.47 10.34
N ASN A 55 0.39 6.79 10.49
CA ASN A 55 -0.31 7.75 9.67
C ASN A 55 0.69 8.58 8.86
N TYR A 56 0.30 8.90 7.63
CA TYR A 56 1.04 9.74 6.71
C TYR A 56 0.16 10.92 6.30
N TYR A 57 0.61 12.13 6.60
CA TYR A 57 0.06 13.31 5.94
C TYR A 57 0.56 13.33 4.50
N VAL A 58 -0.36 13.56 3.57
CA VAL A 58 -0.06 13.51 2.14
C VAL A 58 -0.65 14.70 1.40
N SER A 59 -0.06 15.01 0.25
CA SER A 59 -0.70 15.79 -0.80
C SER A 59 -0.86 14.90 -2.02
N ALA A 60 -2.06 14.89 -2.62
CA ALA A 60 -2.28 14.22 -3.89
C ALA A 60 -1.69 15.05 -5.03
N SER A 61 -0.76 14.47 -5.78
CA SER A 61 -0.21 15.06 -7.01
C SER A 61 -1.07 14.69 -8.22
N GLN A 62 -1.67 13.50 -8.19
CA GLN A 62 -2.58 13.00 -9.21
C GLN A 62 -3.57 12.02 -8.59
N ILE A 63 -4.82 12.06 -9.02
CA ILE A 63 -5.87 11.12 -8.60
C ILE A 63 -6.43 10.44 -9.85
N PHE A 64 -6.42 9.11 -9.85
CA PHE A 64 -6.96 8.28 -10.94
C PHE A 64 -8.34 7.72 -10.61
N LYS A 65 -8.62 7.50 -9.32
CA LYS A 65 -9.92 7.04 -8.81
C LYS A 65 -10.13 7.60 -7.41
N THR A 66 -11.36 8.04 -7.09
CA THR A 66 -11.70 8.46 -5.74
C THR A 66 -13.19 8.34 -5.44
N ASN A 67 -13.52 7.70 -4.32
CA ASN A 67 -14.86 7.70 -3.73
C ASN A 67 -15.01 8.77 -2.62
N ALA A 68 -14.02 9.66 -2.45
CA ALA A 68 -14.06 10.70 -1.43
C ALA A 68 -14.90 11.94 -1.82
N GLY A 69 -15.47 11.94 -3.03
CA GLY A 69 -16.17 13.09 -3.58
C GLY A 69 -15.25 14.30 -3.71
N ASN A 70 -15.67 15.46 -3.16
CA ASN A 70 -14.90 16.70 -3.18
C ASN A 70 -13.86 16.80 -2.04
N ASN A 71 -13.79 15.80 -1.15
CA ASN A 71 -12.86 15.85 -0.02
C ASN A 71 -11.42 15.60 -0.48
N ALA A 72 -10.52 16.50 -0.08
CA ALA A 72 -9.10 16.29 -0.28
C ALA A 72 -8.62 15.14 0.61
N ILE A 73 -7.92 14.17 0.01
CA ILE A 73 -7.24 13.11 0.74
C ILE A 73 -5.97 13.69 1.37
N GLN A 74 -5.98 13.86 2.68
CA GLN A 74 -4.87 14.44 3.43
C GLN A 74 -4.17 13.43 4.34
N LEU A 75 -4.82 12.29 4.63
CA LEU A 75 -4.31 11.31 5.57
C LEU A 75 -4.42 9.89 5.03
N ILE A 76 -3.30 9.18 5.09
CA ILE A 76 -3.19 7.77 4.76
C ILE A 76 -2.77 7.00 6.02
N GLU A 77 -3.45 5.90 6.32
CA GLU A 77 -3.21 5.04 7.49
C GLU A 77 -2.79 3.64 7.05
N THR A 78 -1.80 3.06 7.73
CA THR A 78 -1.39 1.67 7.51
C THR A 78 -0.99 1.01 8.84
N ALA A 79 -0.82 -0.32 8.84
CA ALA A 79 -0.30 -1.02 10.00
C ALA A 79 1.14 -0.59 10.32
N SER A 80 1.49 -0.53 11.60
CA SER A 80 2.84 -0.14 12.05
C SER A 80 3.90 -1.22 11.86
N GLN A 81 3.49 -2.44 11.51
CA GLN A 81 4.38 -3.58 11.37
C GLN A 81 4.26 -4.17 9.96
N SER A 82 5.40 -4.50 9.36
CA SER A 82 5.46 -5.16 8.05
C SER A 82 4.85 -6.56 8.08
N ALA A 83 4.95 -7.28 9.20
CA ALA A 83 4.28 -8.57 9.41
C ALA A 83 2.75 -8.47 9.33
N ALA A 84 2.18 -7.30 9.64
CA ALA A 84 0.77 -6.98 9.48
C ALA A 84 0.47 -6.23 8.15
N CYS A 85 1.35 -6.41 7.15
CA CYS A 85 1.23 -5.85 5.81
C CYS A 85 1.29 -4.31 5.76
N GLY A 86 1.88 -3.69 6.78
CA GLY A 86 2.05 -2.25 6.87
C GLY A 86 3.09 -1.71 5.89
N LEU A 87 2.78 -0.62 5.20
CA LEU A 87 3.76 0.14 4.42
C LEU A 87 4.60 1.02 5.34
N THR A 88 5.57 0.43 6.03
CA THR A 88 6.40 1.14 7.03
C THR A 88 7.59 1.90 6.44
N TRP A 89 7.90 1.67 5.16
CA TRP A 89 9.09 2.15 4.46
C TRP A 89 8.87 3.41 3.60
N LEU A 90 7.66 3.99 3.61
CA LEU A 90 7.37 5.25 2.92
C LEU A 90 8.17 6.40 3.55
N GLN A 91 8.78 7.23 2.71
CA GLN A 91 9.69 8.31 3.11
C GLN A 91 9.09 9.68 2.83
N GLU A 92 9.30 10.62 3.73
CA GLU A 92 8.90 12.03 3.56
C GLU A 92 9.60 12.65 2.34
N GLY A 93 8.87 13.50 1.62
CA GLY A 93 9.31 14.15 0.39
C GLY A 93 9.19 13.32 -0.88
N GLN A 94 8.99 12.00 -0.77
CA GLN A 94 8.87 11.08 -1.90
C GLN A 94 7.43 10.90 -2.36
N GLU A 95 7.26 10.57 -3.64
CA GLU A 95 5.96 10.31 -4.27
C GLU A 95 5.78 8.83 -4.57
N TYR A 96 4.60 8.30 -4.26
CA TYR A 96 4.26 6.89 -4.41
C TYR A 96 2.91 6.75 -5.10
N LEU A 97 2.79 5.73 -5.94
CA LEU A 97 1.48 5.24 -6.35
C LEU A 97 0.89 4.49 -5.15
N LEU A 98 -0.21 4.99 -4.61
CA LEU A 98 -0.90 4.34 -3.50
C LEU A 98 -2.38 4.17 -3.83
N ASN A 99 -2.92 3.04 -3.41
CA ASN A 99 -4.34 2.76 -3.48
C ASN A 99 -4.86 2.09 -2.22
N GLY A 100 -6.13 2.29 -1.91
CA GLY A 100 -6.71 1.76 -0.68
C GLY A 100 -8.18 2.02 -0.51
N SER A 101 -8.69 1.63 0.66
CA SER A 101 -10.09 1.81 1.04
C SER A 101 -10.27 3.16 1.74
N TYR A 102 -11.33 3.87 1.38
CA TYR A 102 -11.64 5.19 1.94
C TYR A 102 -12.61 5.05 3.11
N ASP A 103 -12.26 5.64 4.24
CA ASP A 103 -13.11 5.73 5.43
C ASP A 103 -13.75 7.13 5.49
N PRO A 104 -15.01 7.29 5.07
CA PRO A 104 -15.66 8.60 5.02
C PRO A 104 -15.89 9.21 6.39
N ALA A 105 -16.04 8.40 7.45
CA ALA A 105 -16.29 8.90 8.80
C ALA A 105 -15.06 9.62 9.38
N ARG A 106 -13.86 9.22 8.94
CA ARG A 106 -12.59 9.81 9.41
C ARG A 106 -11.84 10.60 8.34
N ASN A 107 -12.34 10.59 7.09
CA ASN A 107 -11.68 11.15 5.90
C ASN A 107 -10.23 10.63 5.77
N ILE A 108 -10.05 9.31 5.84
CA ILE A 108 -8.72 8.69 5.71
C ILE A 108 -8.73 7.57 4.68
N VAL A 109 -7.59 7.33 4.03
CA VAL A 109 -7.39 6.15 3.18
C VAL A 109 -6.58 5.12 3.94
N ARG A 110 -7.10 3.91 4.07
CA ARG A 110 -6.38 2.78 4.66
C ARG A 110 -5.68 1.98 3.57
N ILE A 111 -4.38 1.74 3.75
CA ILE A 111 -3.55 1.01 2.79
C ILE A 111 -2.84 -0.20 3.43
N SER A 112 -2.53 -1.18 2.59
CA SER A 112 -1.80 -2.40 2.93
C SER A 112 -0.96 -2.84 1.73
N ILE A 113 0.18 -3.48 1.97
CA ILE A 113 1.09 -3.96 0.91
C ILE A 113 0.36 -4.89 -0.06
N CYS A 114 -0.49 -5.78 0.45
CA CYS A 114 -1.17 -6.82 -0.34
C CYS A 114 -2.25 -6.33 -1.29
N GLY A 115 -2.63 -5.05 -1.20
CA GLY A 115 -3.65 -4.48 -2.06
C GLY A 115 -3.10 -3.42 -2.99
N GLN A 116 -1.77 -3.19 -3.01
CA GLN A 116 -1.21 -2.14 -3.85
C GLN A 116 -1.07 -2.61 -5.30
N ILE A 117 -1.48 -1.76 -6.25
CA ILE A 117 -1.19 -1.95 -7.68
C ILE A 117 0.33 -2.09 -7.88
N ALA A 118 1.09 -1.18 -7.28
CA ALA A 118 2.54 -1.26 -7.21
C ALA A 118 3.03 -0.62 -5.90
N PRO A 119 3.60 -1.39 -4.96
CA PRO A 119 4.15 -0.85 -3.71
C PRO A 119 5.53 -0.22 -3.95
N THR A 120 5.60 0.85 -4.75
CA THR A 120 6.87 1.49 -5.14
C THR A 120 6.73 3.01 -5.35
N GLN A 121 7.87 3.70 -5.45
CA GLN A 121 7.90 5.13 -5.79
C GLN A 121 7.34 5.36 -7.20
N TRP A 122 6.65 6.49 -7.41
CA TRP A 122 6.02 6.81 -8.70
C TRP A 122 7.00 6.80 -9.87
N SER A 123 8.25 7.24 -9.66
CA SER A 123 9.32 7.18 -10.67
C SER A 123 9.61 5.76 -11.16
N ASN A 124 9.41 4.76 -10.30
CA ASN A 124 9.75 3.36 -10.54
C ASN A 124 8.53 2.51 -10.96
N VAL A 125 7.35 3.11 -11.07
CA VAL A 125 6.17 2.42 -11.57
C VAL A 125 6.36 2.09 -13.06
N PRO A 126 6.12 0.83 -13.49
CA PRO A 126 6.23 0.41 -14.88
C PRO A 126 5.36 1.25 -15.84
N ALA A 127 5.85 1.45 -17.07
CA ALA A 127 5.21 2.33 -18.04
C ALA A 127 3.81 1.84 -18.48
N ASP A 128 3.61 0.54 -18.56
CA ASP A 128 2.31 -0.09 -18.84
C ASP A 128 1.28 0.22 -17.76
N ILE A 129 1.66 0.16 -16.47
CA ILE A 129 0.79 0.56 -15.35
C ILE A 129 0.46 2.06 -15.41
N LYS A 130 1.45 2.92 -15.69
CA LYS A 130 1.22 4.36 -15.84
C LYS A 130 0.25 4.65 -16.98
N ASN A 131 0.48 4.05 -18.14
CA ASN A 131 -0.38 4.21 -19.30
C ASN A 131 -1.81 3.71 -19.03
N ALA A 132 -1.97 2.60 -18.31
CA ALA A 132 -3.28 2.09 -17.94
C ALA A 132 -4.02 3.04 -16.98
N LEU A 133 -3.33 3.62 -16.00
CA LEU A 133 -3.90 4.60 -15.07
C LEU A 133 -4.30 5.90 -15.78
N GLU A 134 -3.40 6.46 -16.58
CA GLU A 134 -3.58 7.77 -17.22
C GLU A 134 -4.64 7.74 -18.32
N ASN A 135 -4.78 6.62 -19.03
CA ASN A 135 -5.74 6.49 -20.13
C ASN A 135 -7.05 5.78 -19.72
N GLY A 136 -7.25 5.51 -18.42
CA GLY A 136 -8.45 4.81 -17.93
C GLY A 136 -8.55 3.33 -18.35
N GLY A 137 -7.43 2.69 -18.70
CA GLY A 137 -7.38 1.31 -19.19
C GLY A 137 -7.82 0.24 -18.18
N TYR A 138 -7.89 0.58 -16.89
CA TYR A 138 -8.45 -0.31 -15.87
C TYR A 138 -9.97 -0.32 -15.84
N GLU A 139 -10.63 0.67 -16.44
CA GLU A 139 -12.08 0.72 -16.55
C GLU A 139 -12.58 -0.03 -17.79
N PRO A 140 -13.82 -0.57 -17.75
CA PRO A 140 -14.67 -0.71 -16.58
C PRO A 140 -14.16 -1.82 -15.64
N CYS A 141 -14.51 -1.67 -14.36
CA CYS A 141 -14.28 -2.71 -13.37
C CYS A 141 -15.29 -3.86 -13.52
N PRO A 142 -14.85 -5.12 -13.36
CA PRO A 142 -15.76 -6.26 -13.42
C PRO A 142 -16.81 -6.17 -12.31
N ALA A 143 -18.04 -6.59 -12.62
CA ALA A 143 -19.10 -6.66 -11.62
C ALA A 143 -18.66 -7.54 -10.45
N GLN A 144 -18.71 -7.01 -9.23
CA GLN A 144 -18.38 -7.78 -8.04
C GLN A 144 -19.39 -8.93 -7.90
N LYS A 145 -18.90 -10.17 -7.96
CA LYS A 145 -19.71 -11.32 -7.56
C LYS A 145 -19.83 -11.28 -6.05
N LEU A 146 -21.01 -10.91 -5.55
CA LEU A 146 -21.37 -11.10 -4.14
C LEU A 146 -21.37 -12.61 -3.88
N ASN A 147 -20.38 -13.09 -3.15
CA ASN A 147 -20.37 -14.44 -2.57
C ASN A 147 -20.75 -14.34 -1.10
#